data_AF-A0A9W6VEC1-F1
#
_entry.id   AF-A0A9W6VEC1-F1
#
_cell.length_a   1.000
_cell.length_b   1.000
_cell.length_c   1.000
_cell.angle_alpha   90.00
_cell.angle_beta   90.00
_cell.angle_gamma   90.00
#
_symmetry.space_group_name_H-M   'P 1'
#
loop_
_entity.id
_entity.type
_entity.pdbx_description
1 polymer ?
#
loop_
_entity_poly.entity_id
_entity_poly.type
_entity_poly.pdbx_seq_one_letter_code
_entity_poly.pdbx_strand_id
1 'polypeptide(L)' 'MGVAILGLFLGLAVGFLVFSELVGRIVASSGSVQAPWTFVIGFGPQVLAALGAVLAVVVDNRYRNRGGKEQ' A
#
# COMPACT_ATOMS: atom_id res chain seq x y z
N MET A 1 -14.35 8.66 -7.02
CA MET A 1 -13.48 9.46 -6.12
C MET A 1 -13.36 8.81 -4.74
N GLY A 2 -14.46 8.56 -4.01
CA GLY A 2 -14.40 8.02 -2.63
C GLY A 2 -13.66 6.68 -2.48
N VAL A 3 -13.93 5.70 -3.36
CA VAL A 3 -13.29 4.36 -3.27
C VAL A 3 -11.77 4.42 -3.48
N ALA A 4 -11.29 5.30 -4.35
CA ALA A 4 -9.86 5.50 -4.58
C ALA A 4 -9.16 6.08 -3.33
N ILE A 5 -9.80 7.02 -2.64
CA ILE A 5 -9.29 7.63 -1.41
C ILE A 5 -9.21 6.58 -0.29
N LEU A 6 -10.25 5.74 -0.15
CA LEU A 6 -10.23 4.63 0.80
C LEU A 6 -9.09 3.66 0.49
N GLY A 7 -8.92 3.27 -0.78
CA GLY A 7 -7.81 2.43 -1.22
C GLY A 7 -6.44 3.04 -0.93
N LEU A 8 -6.29 4.35 -1.13
CA LEU A 8 -5.05 5.08 -0.86
C LEU A 8 -4.69 5.02 0.62
N PHE A 9 -5.62 5.37 1.51
CA PHE A 9 -5.38 5.36 2.95
C PHE A 9 -5.16 3.95 3.48
N LEU A 10 -5.90 2.97 2.97
CA LEU A 10 -5.72 1.57 3.37
C LEU A 10 -4.36 1.04 2.92
N GLY A 11 -3.96 1.34 1.67
CA GLY A 11 -2.64 1.01 1.14
C GLY A 11 -1.52 1.70 1.93
N LEU A 12 -1.71 2.96 2.31
CA LEU A 12 -0.76 3.69 3.15
C LEU A 12 -0.64 3.10 4.55
N ALA A 13 -1.76 2.75 5.19
CA ALA A 13 -1.77 2.16 6.53
C ALA A 13 -1.06 0.80 6.53
N VAL A 14 -1.38 -0.07 5.57
CA VAL A 14 -0.70 -1.36 5.40
C VAL A 14 0.78 -1.16 5.09
N GLY A 15 1.11 -0.24 4.19
CA GLY A 15 2.50 0.10 3.87
C GLY A 15 3.26 0.61 5.08
N PHE A 16 2.67 1.50 5.87
CA PHE A 16 3.28 1.98 7.09
C PHE A 16 3.57 0.86 8.10
N LEU A 17 2.61 -0.04 8.33
CA LEU A 17 2.79 -1.16 9.27
C LEU A 17 3.88 -2.13 8.81
N VAL A 18 3.82 -2.56 7.54
CA VAL A 18 4.78 -3.53 6.98
C VAL A 18 6.20 -2.97 7.01
N PHE A 19 6.37 -1.71 6.61
CA PHE A 19 7.70 -1.10 6.57
C PHE A 19 8.21 -0.72 7.96
N SER A 20 7.34 -0.40 8.92
CA SER A 20 7.77 -0.18 10.32
C SER A 20 8.34 -1.46 10.94
N GLU A 21 7.67 -2.59 10.73
CA GLU A 21 8.17 -3.91 11.16
C GLU A 21 9.50 -4.26 10.47
N LEU A 22 9.61 -3.99 9.16
CA LEU A 22 10.84 -4.21 8.39
C LEU A 22 12.01 -3.39 8.96
N VAL A 23 11.79 -2.10 9.24
CA VAL A 23 12.79 -1.22 9.87
C VAL A 23 13.20 -1.79 11.23
N GLY A 24 12.22 -2.18 12.05
CA GLY A 24 12.48 -2.76 13.37
C GLY A 24 13.39 -3.99 13.30
N ARG A 25 13.11 -4.90 12.37
CA ARG A 25 13.94 -6.10 12.13
C ARG A 25 15.35 -5.75 11.65
N ILE A 26 15.49 -4.82 10.72
CA ILE A 26 16.80 -4.39 10.21
C ILE A 26 17.62 -3.81 11.36
N VAL A 27 17.07 -2.83 12.09
CA VAL A 27 17.75 -2.19 13.22
C VAL A 27 18.13 -3.21 14.29
N ALA A 28 17.24 -4.15 14.62
CA ALA A 28 17.54 -5.21 15.59
C ALA A 28 18.67 -6.15 15.14
N SER A 29 18.80 -6.41 13.83
CA SER A 29 19.79 -7.33 13.27
C SER A 29 21.17 -6.71 13.01
N SER A 30 21.21 -5.45 12.53
CA SER A 30 22.43 -4.80 12.03
C SER A 30 22.80 -3.52 12.79
N GLY A 31 21.98 -3.10 13.75
CA GLY A 31 22.18 -1.87 14.54
C GLY A 31 22.06 -0.57 13.74
N SER A 32 21.89 -0.63 12.42
CA SER A 32 21.86 0.51 11.51
C SER A 32 21.08 0.18 10.25
N VAL A 33 20.38 1.17 9.70
CA VAL A 33 19.72 1.08 8.39
C VAL A 33 20.72 1.56 7.32
N GLN A 34 21.21 0.64 6.51
CA GLN A 34 22.16 0.94 5.43
C GLN A 34 21.45 1.03 4.08
N ALA A 35 22.07 1.71 3.12
CA ALA A 35 21.62 1.65 1.74
C ALA A 35 21.68 0.20 1.22
N PRO A 36 20.70 -0.27 0.43
CA PRO A 36 19.61 0.48 -0.20
C PRO A 36 18.31 0.57 0.63
N TRP A 37 18.28 0.02 1.85
CA TRP A 37 17.05 -0.09 2.64
C TRP A 37 16.44 1.27 3.00
N THR A 38 17.26 2.31 3.14
CA THR A 38 16.79 3.69 3.33
C THR A 38 15.81 4.15 2.24
N PHE A 39 16.06 3.81 0.98
CA PHE A 39 15.16 4.14 -0.14
C PHE A 39 13.88 3.31 -0.08
N VAL A 40 14.03 2.01 0.19
CA VAL A 40 12.90 1.07 0.29
C VAL A 40 11.95 1.52 1.40
N ILE A 41 12.47 1.94 2.56
CA ILE A 41 11.70 2.44 3.69
C ILE A 41 11.07 3.80 3.41
N GLY A 42 11.82 4.72 2.79
CA GLY A 42 11.34 6.06 2.48
C GLY A 42 10.22 6.09 1.44
N PHE A 43 10.31 5.24 0.41
CA PHE A 43 9.38 5.24 -0.72
C PHE A 43 8.33 4.12 -0.69
N GLY A 44 8.62 3.03 0.01
CA GLY A 44 7.80 1.83 0.04
C GLY A 44 6.34 2.07 0.45
N PRO A 45 6.07 2.76 1.58
CA PRO A 45 4.70 3.04 2.00
C PRO A 45 3.90 3.85 0.98
N GLN A 46 4.55 4.79 0.29
CA GLN A 46 3.91 5.66 -0.70
C GLN A 46 3.53 4.87 -1.96
N VAL A 47 4.41 3.96 -2.40
CA VAL A 47 4.12 3.03 -3.50
C VAL A 47 2.94 2.12 -3.14
N LEU A 48 2.91 1.58 -1.92
CA LEU A 48 1.80 0.76 -1.45
C LEU A 48 0.48 1.54 -1.38
N ALA A 49 0.52 2.81 -1.01
CA ALA A 49 -0.65 3.69 -1.05
C ALA A 49 -1.18 3.88 -2.48
N ALA A 50 -0.29 4.15 -3.44
CA ALA A 50 -0.66 4.28 -4.85
C ALA A 50 -1.28 2.98 -5.40
N LEU A 51 -0.66 1.83 -5.09
CA LEU A 51 -1.20 0.52 -5.46
C LEU A 51 -2.56 0.25 -4.83
N GLY A 52 -2.75 0.58 -3.55
CA GLY A 52 -4.04 0.46 -2.87
C GLY A 52 -5.14 1.28 -3.54
N ALA A 53 -4.84 2.52 -3.94
CA ALA A 53 -5.77 3.37 -4.67
C ALA A 53 -6.16 2.77 -6.03
N VAL A 54 -5.17 2.31 -6.80
CA VAL A 54 -5.39 1.68 -8.12
C VAL A 54 -6.22 0.41 -7.98
N LEU A 55 -5.87 -0.47 -7.04
CA LEU A 55 -6.60 -1.71 -6.79
C LEU A 55 -8.05 -1.44 -6.39
N ALA A 56 -8.28 -0.45 -5.51
CA ALA A 56 -9.64 -0.09 -5.11
C ALA A 56 -10.50 0.38 -6.30
N VAL A 57 -9.93 1.16 -7.22
CA VAL A 57 -10.63 1.57 -8.45
C VAL A 57 -10.88 0.39 -9.39
N VAL A 58 -9.90 -0.48 -9.60
CA VAL A 58 -10.04 -1.67 -10.46
C VAL A 58 -11.11 -2.61 -9.91
N VAL A 59 -11.15 -2.81 -8.59
CA VAL A 59 -12.15 -3.62 -7.91
C VAL A 59 -13.54 -3.00 -8.03
N ASP A 60 -13.68 -1.70 -7.77
CA ASP A 60 -14.96 -0.97 -7.93
C ASP A 60 -15.52 -1.13 -9.35
N ASN A 61 -14.67 -0.89 -10.35
CA ASN A 61 -15.04 -1.04 -11.76
C ASN A 61 -15.46 -2.48 -12.10
N ARG A 62 -14.74 -3.49 -11.56
CA ARG A 62 -15.07 -4.90 -11.78
C ARG A 62 -16.39 -5.30 -11.13
N TYR A 63 -16.70 -4.80 -9.93
CA TYR A 63 -17.97 -5.07 -9.26
C TYR A 63 -19.14 -4.45 -10.00
N ARG A 64 -19.01 -3.20 -10.45
CA ARG A 64 -20.03 -2.50 -11.23
C ARG A 64 -20.33 -3.20 -12.56
N ASN A 65 -19.31 -3.69 -13.26
CA ASN A 65 -19.49 -4.44 -14.51
C ASN A 65 -20.12 -5.83 -14.33
N ARG A 66 -20.12 -6.40 -13.12
CA ARG A 66 -20.75 -7.69 -12.83
C ARG A 66 -22.20 -7.55 -12.41
N GLY A 67 -22.55 -6.51 -11.66
CA GLY A 67 -23.94 -6.21 -11.27
C GLY A 67 -24.85 -5.73 -12.41
N GLY A 68 -24.28 -5.28 -13.54
CA GLY A 68 -25.05 -4.87 -14.73
C GLY A 68 -25.52 -6.03 -15.63
N LYS A 69 -25.31 -7.29 -15.24
CA LYS A 69 -25.76 -8.48 -16.00
C LYS A 69 -27.03 -9.13 -15.43
N GLU A 70 -27.58 -8.56 -14.36
CA GLU A 70 -28.79 -9.07 -13.67
C GLU A 70 -30.02 -8.17 -13.88
N GLN A 71 -29.99 -7.24 -14.85
CA GLN A 71 -31.14 -6.45 -15.28
C GLN A 71 -31.48 -6.75 -16.74
#